data_AF-A0A5D5APA0-F1
#
_entry.id   AF-A0A5D5APA0-F1
#
_cell.length_a   1.000
_cell.length_b   1.000
_cell.length_c   1.000
_cell.angle_alpha   90.00
_cell.angle_beta   90.00
_cell.angle_gamma   90.00
#
_symmetry.space_group_name_H-M   'P 1'
#
loop_
_entity.id
_entity.type
_entity.pdbx_description
1 polymer ?
#
loop_
_entity_poly.entity_id
_entity_poly.type
_entity_poly.pdbx_seq_one_letter_code
_entity_poly.pdbx_strand_id
1 'polypeptide(L)'
;MADRDDELVEAIRELTRTIDELSDELESPRRRPPLRPPTPRELLSFTDEVAIPALLAVLESSVRALEAFQRGLELVRTEREVRDRTTDAVAVSNERANELRKTTLSRLDTVLAELQRASSEGTLPADEHARELLTDARTLRDEVDDRLRAATEEDDPVDSDRSSGSRSIDIDVTDGDPRSDSEDAQPEPESAVDVDAELETLKDRYGADEEGTSESADDGVGAVDDSAGEDHGGIDGTGSDDSDGADFDGVADGEDHRTDDSDGNGSENRDGGREDES
;
A
#
# COMPACT_ATOMS: atom_id res chain seq x y z
N MET A 1 -36.96 30.42 15.07
CA MET A 1 -36.06 30.22 16.22
C MET A 1 -36.87 30.15 17.51
N ALA A 2 -37.77 31.10 17.80
CA ALA A 2 -38.66 31.07 18.96
C ALA A 2 -39.42 29.73 19.18
N ASP A 3 -39.98 29.10 18.13
CA ASP A 3 -40.72 27.84 18.29
C ASP A 3 -39.87 26.67 18.82
N ARG A 4 -38.57 26.62 18.51
CA ARG A 4 -37.68 25.57 19.01
C ARG A 4 -37.29 25.79 20.46
N ASP A 5 -37.15 27.05 20.86
CA ASP A 5 -36.85 27.42 22.23
C ASP A 5 -38.06 27.15 23.14
N ASP A 6 -39.29 27.41 22.66
CA ASP A 6 -40.53 27.12 23.38
C ASP A 6 -40.77 25.61 23.55
N GLU A 7 -40.50 24.81 22.50
CA GLU A 7 -40.57 23.34 22.57
C GLU A 7 -39.53 22.76 23.54
N LEU A 8 -38.30 23.29 23.54
CA LEU A 8 -37.25 22.90 24.47
C LEU A 8 -37.62 23.23 25.93
N VAL A 9 -38.21 24.40 26.16
CA VAL A 9 -38.65 24.82 27.49
C VAL A 9 -39.77 23.92 28.00
N GLU A 10 -40.68 23.50 27.13
CA GLU A 10 -41.75 22.57 27.50
C GLU A 10 -41.22 21.15 27.78
N ALA A 11 -40.27 20.67 26.97
CA ALA A 11 -39.61 19.39 27.21
C ALA A 11 -38.82 19.37 28.54
N ILE A 12 -38.18 20.49 28.90
CA ILE A 12 -37.46 20.62 30.18
C ILE A 12 -38.44 20.65 31.36
N ARG A 13 -39.61 21.31 31.23
CA ARG A 13 -40.64 21.30 32.27
C ARG A 13 -41.23 19.91 32.49
N GLU A 14 -41.50 19.19 31.40
CA GLU A 14 -42.00 17.82 31.47
C GLU A 14 -40.98 16.91 32.14
N LEU A 15 -39.71 17.00 31.74
CA LEU A 15 -38.63 16.23 32.36
C LEU A 15 -38.45 16.55 33.84
N THR A 16 -38.51 17.83 34.22
CA THR A 16 -38.42 18.24 35.64
C THR A 16 -39.59 17.67 36.44
N ARG A 17 -40.79 17.67 35.86
CA ARG A 17 -41.96 17.06 36.50
C ARG A 17 -41.84 15.55 36.65
N THR A 18 -41.29 14.86 35.65
CA THR A 18 -41.04 13.42 35.74
C THR A 18 -39.98 13.12 36.79
N ILE A 19 -38.91 13.92 36.87
CA ILE A 19 -37.87 13.76 37.88
C ILE A 19 -38.40 14.02 39.29
N ASP A 20 -39.25 15.04 39.49
CA ASP A 20 -39.89 15.29 40.78
C ASP A 20 -40.83 14.14 41.16
N GLU A 21 -41.60 13.59 40.21
CA GLU A 21 -42.46 12.43 40.45
C GLU A 21 -41.66 11.17 40.81
N LEU A 22 -40.56 10.90 40.10
CA LEU A 22 -39.64 9.81 40.44
C LEU A 22 -38.91 10.06 41.77
N SER A 23 -38.59 11.32 42.09
CA SER A 23 -37.95 11.70 43.35
C SER A 23 -38.91 11.55 44.52
N ASP A 24 -40.17 11.96 44.38
CA ASP A 24 -41.22 11.72 45.38
C ASP A 24 -41.52 10.22 45.55
N GLU A 25 -41.39 9.42 44.49
CA GLU A 25 -41.52 7.97 44.58
C GLU A 25 -40.32 7.30 45.27
N LEU A 26 -39.12 7.88 45.12
CA LEU A 26 -37.88 7.46 45.79
C LEU A 26 -37.80 7.94 47.25
N GLU A 27 -38.30 9.14 47.54
CA GLU A 27 -38.30 9.78 48.86
C GLU A 27 -39.52 9.38 49.71
N SER A 28 -40.59 8.89 49.06
CA SER A 28 -41.60 8.08 49.73
C SER A 28 -40.89 6.97 50.50
N PRO A 29 -40.97 6.94 51.84
CA PRO A 29 -40.32 5.92 52.63
C PRO A 29 -41.12 4.64 52.44
N ARG A 30 -40.89 3.97 51.30
CA ARG A 30 -41.14 2.54 51.16
C ARG A 30 -40.48 1.96 52.38
N ARG A 31 -41.27 1.46 53.34
CA ARG A 31 -40.79 0.84 54.57
C ARG A 31 -39.78 -0.22 54.15
N ARG A 32 -38.51 0.17 54.07
CA ARG A 32 -37.42 -0.74 53.74
C ARG A 32 -37.48 -1.74 54.88
N PRO A 33 -37.70 -3.04 54.58
CA PRO A 33 -37.57 -4.04 55.61
C PRO A 33 -36.21 -3.81 56.28
N PRO A 34 -36.12 -3.96 57.62
CA PRO A 34 -34.86 -3.73 58.31
C PRO A 34 -33.77 -4.50 57.56
N LEU A 35 -32.66 -3.82 57.23
CA LEU A 35 -31.53 -4.40 56.51
C LEU A 35 -31.06 -5.64 57.27
N ARG A 36 -31.65 -6.79 56.95
CA ARG A 36 -31.21 -8.06 57.46
C ARG A 36 -29.95 -8.37 56.69
N PRO A 37 -28.87 -8.77 57.38
CA PRO A 37 -27.69 -9.25 56.68
C PRO A 37 -28.13 -10.41 55.76
N PRO A 38 -27.66 -10.44 54.50
CA PRO A 38 -28.07 -11.45 53.54
C PRO A 38 -27.75 -12.83 54.09
N THR A 39 -28.68 -13.75 53.90
CA THR A 39 -28.45 -15.14 54.25
C THR A 39 -27.46 -15.75 53.26
N PRO A 40 -26.63 -16.73 53.67
CA PRO A 40 -25.65 -17.34 52.77
C PRO A 40 -26.29 -17.99 51.53
N ARG A 41 -27.57 -18.36 51.58
CA ARG A 41 -28.33 -18.83 50.41
C ARG A 41 -28.65 -17.72 49.41
N GLU A 42 -28.96 -16.52 49.88
CA GLU A 42 -29.20 -15.34 49.03
C GLU A 42 -27.92 -14.86 48.36
N LEU A 43 -26.75 -15.05 49.00
CA LEU A 43 -25.45 -14.76 48.35
C LEU A 43 -25.15 -15.76 47.22
N LEU A 44 -25.43 -17.05 47.43
CA LEU A 44 -25.24 -18.07 46.39
C LEU A 44 -26.21 -17.86 45.22
N SER A 45 -27.47 -17.52 45.49
CA SER A 45 -28.41 -17.20 44.42
C SER A 45 -28.02 -15.92 43.69
N PHE A 46 -27.53 -14.89 44.39
CA PHE A 46 -27.03 -13.67 43.74
C PHE A 46 -25.80 -13.92 42.87
N THR A 47 -24.88 -14.79 43.30
CA THR A 47 -23.73 -15.13 42.46
C THR A 47 -24.15 -15.87 41.20
N ASP A 48 -25.13 -16.76 41.29
CA ASP A 48 -25.63 -17.53 40.15
C ASP A 48 -26.47 -16.67 39.20
N GLU A 49 -27.38 -15.86 39.74
CA GLU A 49 -28.32 -15.05 38.95
C GLU A 49 -27.70 -13.76 38.40
N VAL A 50 -26.69 -13.19 39.06
CA VAL A 50 -26.18 -11.85 38.73
C VAL A 50 -24.67 -11.81 38.57
N ALA A 51 -23.89 -12.28 39.56
CA ALA A 51 -22.44 -12.05 39.54
C ALA A 51 -21.73 -12.88 38.45
N ILE A 52 -22.09 -14.16 38.31
CA ILE A 52 -21.55 -15.06 37.29
C ILE A 52 -21.93 -14.58 35.88
N PRO A 53 -23.22 -14.27 35.57
CA PRO A 53 -23.59 -13.73 34.26
C PRO A 53 -22.90 -12.40 33.94
N ALA A 54 -22.78 -11.49 34.90
CA ALA A 54 -22.08 -10.22 34.69
C ALA A 54 -20.59 -10.44 34.39
N LEU A 55 -19.93 -11.33 35.14
CA LEU A 55 -18.53 -11.66 34.91
C LEU A 55 -18.34 -12.34 33.54
N LEU A 56 -19.26 -13.23 33.15
CA LEU A 56 -19.25 -13.87 31.84
C LEU A 56 -19.39 -12.83 30.71
N ALA A 57 -20.28 -11.86 30.86
CA ALA A 57 -20.46 -10.80 29.88
C ALA A 57 -19.19 -9.93 29.73
N VAL A 58 -18.50 -9.63 30.82
CA VAL A 58 -17.21 -8.93 30.78
C VAL A 58 -16.16 -9.75 30.03
N LEU A 59 -16.09 -11.07 30.29
CA LEU A 59 -15.18 -11.97 29.59
C LEU A 59 -15.51 -12.08 28.10
N GLU A 60 -16.77 -12.23 27.73
CA GLU A 60 -17.20 -12.28 26.33
C GLU A 60 -16.90 -10.96 25.60
N SER A 61 -17.12 -9.82 26.26
CA SER A 61 -16.71 -8.52 25.73
C SER A 61 -15.20 -8.43 25.53
N SER A 62 -14.42 -9.02 26.44
CA SER A 62 -12.96 -9.04 26.34
C SER A 62 -12.53 -9.90 25.15
N VAL A 63 -13.11 -11.10 25.00
CA VAL A 63 -12.85 -11.97 23.84
C VAL A 63 -13.21 -11.28 22.54
N ARG A 64 -14.39 -10.64 22.43
CA ARG A 64 -14.77 -9.88 21.22
C ARG A 64 -13.82 -8.71 20.94
N ALA A 65 -13.30 -8.04 21.97
CA ALA A 65 -12.29 -7.00 21.81
C ALA A 65 -10.97 -7.58 21.28
N LEU A 66 -10.53 -8.73 21.77
CA LEU A 66 -9.34 -9.43 21.25
C LEU A 66 -9.54 -9.91 19.81
N GLU A 67 -10.72 -10.44 19.46
CA GLU A 67 -11.05 -10.84 18.08
C GLU A 67 -11.07 -9.64 17.12
N ALA A 68 -11.64 -8.51 17.57
CA ALA A 68 -11.60 -7.26 16.79
C ALA A 68 -10.16 -6.78 16.59
N PHE A 69 -9.31 -6.91 17.61
CA PHE A 69 -7.89 -6.60 17.51
C PHE A 69 -7.16 -7.54 16.54
N GLN A 70 -7.45 -8.85 16.58
CA GLN A 70 -6.90 -9.82 15.61
C GLN A 70 -7.30 -9.48 14.18
N ARG A 71 -8.58 -9.17 13.93
CA ARG A 71 -9.05 -8.70 12.62
C ARG A 71 -8.37 -7.39 12.19
N GLY A 72 -8.10 -6.49 13.13
CA GLY A 72 -7.34 -5.27 12.87
C GLY A 72 -5.89 -5.57 12.43
N LEU A 73 -5.22 -6.50 13.10
CA LEU A 73 -3.86 -6.94 12.71
C LEU A 73 -3.83 -7.66 11.36
N GLU A 74 -4.85 -8.47 11.08
CA GLU A 74 -5.01 -9.13 9.78
C GLU A 74 -5.15 -8.08 8.66
N LEU A 75 -5.99 -7.06 8.86
CA LEU A 75 -6.16 -5.96 7.91
C LEU A 75 -4.83 -5.22 7.65
N VAL A 76 -4.04 -4.93 8.70
CA VAL A 76 -2.73 -4.26 8.55
C VAL A 76 -1.74 -5.13 7.79
N ARG A 77 -1.74 -6.45 8.01
CA ARG A 77 -0.89 -7.39 7.26
C ARG A 77 -1.29 -7.42 5.78
N THR A 78 -2.58 -7.50 5.48
CA THR A 78 -3.11 -7.43 4.11
C THR A 78 -2.78 -6.09 3.45
N GLU A 79 -2.90 -4.97 4.17
CA GLU A 79 -2.54 -3.65 3.62
C GLU A 79 -1.06 -3.58 3.26
N ARG A 80 -0.18 -4.11 4.11
CA ARG A 80 1.26 -4.17 3.82
C ARG A 80 1.55 -5.02 2.59
N GLU A 81 0.95 -6.20 2.48
CA GLU A 81 1.11 -7.08 1.32
C GLU A 81 0.60 -6.43 0.02
N VAL A 82 -0.54 -5.73 0.08
CA VAL A 82 -1.08 -4.96 -1.05
C VAL A 82 -0.14 -3.82 -1.41
N ARG A 83 0.42 -3.10 -0.44
CA ARG A 83 1.38 -2.01 -0.67
C ARG A 83 2.67 -2.51 -1.33
N ASP A 84 3.22 -3.62 -0.86
CA ASP A 84 4.45 -4.20 -1.41
C ASP A 84 4.21 -4.63 -2.86
N ARG A 85 3.12 -5.35 -3.13
CA ARG A 85 2.71 -5.73 -4.50
C ARG A 85 2.46 -4.52 -5.41
N THR A 86 1.90 -3.44 -4.86
CA THR A 86 1.67 -2.19 -5.60
C THR A 86 2.99 -1.49 -5.90
N THR A 87 3.94 -1.50 -4.96
CA THR A 87 5.27 -0.90 -5.13
C THR A 87 6.04 -1.60 -6.24
N ASP A 88 5.99 -2.93 -6.29
CA ASP A 88 6.59 -3.72 -7.37
C ASP A 88 5.93 -3.41 -8.72
N ALA A 89 4.60 -3.33 -8.76
CA ALA A 89 3.87 -2.98 -9.98
C ALA A 89 4.23 -1.56 -10.48
N VAL A 90 4.40 -0.60 -9.56
CA VAL A 90 4.83 0.77 -9.87
C VAL A 90 6.29 0.77 -10.36
N ALA A 91 7.18 -0.01 -9.75
CA ALA A 91 8.57 -0.13 -10.18
C ALA A 91 8.68 -0.65 -11.62
N VAL A 92 7.95 -1.74 -11.95
CA VAL A 92 7.89 -2.29 -13.32
C VAL A 92 7.30 -1.29 -14.32
N SER A 93 6.28 -0.53 -13.90
CA SER A 93 5.66 0.50 -14.75
C SER A 93 6.61 1.66 -15.02
N ASN A 94 7.36 2.10 -14.01
CA ASN A 94 8.39 3.14 -14.14
C ASN A 94 9.54 2.70 -15.05
N GLU A 95 9.98 1.45 -14.97
CA GLU A 95 11.02 0.92 -15.86
C GLU A 95 10.57 0.99 -17.32
N ARG A 96 9.36 0.49 -17.63
CA ARG A 96 8.77 0.58 -18.96
C ARG A 96 8.62 2.03 -19.44
N ALA A 97 8.18 2.93 -18.55
CA ALA A 97 8.07 4.35 -18.88
C ALA A 97 9.44 4.98 -19.19
N ASN A 98 10.49 4.60 -18.46
CA ASN A 98 11.86 5.05 -18.72
C ASN A 98 12.41 4.50 -20.04
N GLU A 99 12.16 3.23 -20.37
CA GLU A 99 12.52 2.66 -21.67
C GLU A 99 11.82 3.37 -22.83
N LEU A 100 10.52 3.63 -22.70
CA LEU A 100 9.74 4.39 -23.68
C LEU A 100 10.25 5.83 -23.82
N ARG A 101 10.61 6.47 -22.71
CA ARG A 101 11.22 7.80 -22.72
C ARG A 101 12.56 7.79 -23.46
N LYS A 102 13.42 6.81 -23.16
CA LYS A 102 14.75 6.69 -23.77
C LYS A 102 14.66 6.44 -25.27
N THR A 103 13.76 5.54 -25.71
CA THR A 103 13.52 5.28 -27.13
C THR A 103 12.93 6.48 -27.85
N THR A 104 11.99 7.21 -27.23
CA THR A 104 11.41 8.43 -27.81
C THR A 104 12.44 9.54 -27.93
N LEU A 105 13.28 9.74 -26.91
CA LEU A 105 14.39 10.71 -26.96
C LEU A 105 15.42 10.33 -28.03
N SER A 106 15.76 9.05 -28.17
CA SER A 106 16.66 8.59 -29.23
C SER A 106 16.10 8.82 -30.63
N ARG A 107 14.79 8.64 -30.83
CA ARG A 107 14.11 8.97 -32.09
C ARG A 107 14.12 10.47 -32.35
N LEU A 108 13.87 11.30 -31.32
CA LEU A 108 13.93 12.74 -31.44
C LEU A 108 15.34 13.22 -31.83
N ASP A 109 16.39 12.69 -31.21
CA ASP A 109 17.77 13.01 -31.53
C ASP A 109 18.11 12.65 -32.99
N THR A 110 17.65 11.47 -33.44
CA THR A 110 17.79 11.03 -34.83
C THR A 110 17.12 11.99 -35.82
N VAL A 111 15.87 12.39 -35.56
CA VAL A 111 15.13 13.33 -36.41
C VAL A 111 15.76 14.73 -36.39
N LEU A 112 16.28 15.18 -35.24
CA LEU A 112 17.01 16.45 -35.13
C LEU A 112 18.32 16.40 -35.92
N ALA A 113 19.05 15.28 -35.88
CA ALA A 113 20.26 15.09 -36.67
C ALA A 113 19.97 15.07 -38.18
N GLU A 114 18.85 14.44 -38.59
CA GLU A 114 18.37 14.48 -39.98
C GLU A 114 17.96 15.89 -40.40
N LEU A 115 17.25 16.64 -39.55
CA LEU A 115 16.87 18.03 -39.80
C LEU A 115 18.11 18.93 -39.92
N GLN A 116 19.11 18.75 -39.06
CA GLN A 116 20.35 19.52 -39.09
C GLN A 116 21.18 19.20 -40.33
N ARG A 117 21.17 17.94 -40.77
CA ARG A 117 21.78 17.50 -42.04
C ARG A 117 21.07 18.12 -43.24
N ALA A 118 19.74 18.03 -43.31
CA ALA A 118 18.94 18.63 -44.38
C ALA A 118 19.08 20.16 -44.46
N SER A 119 19.14 20.85 -43.30
CA SER A 119 19.39 22.29 -43.25
C SER A 119 20.79 22.67 -43.74
N SER A 120 21.80 21.85 -43.42
CA SER A 120 23.19 22.11 -43.84
C SER A 120 23.39 21.83 -45.33
N GLU A 121 22.67 20.85 -45.88
CA GLU A 121 22.66 20.50 -47.30
C GLU A 121 21.78 21.44 -48.14
N GLY A 122 21.06 22.37 -47.50
CA GLY A 122 20.18 23.33 -48.17
C GLY A 122 18.91 22.69 -48.75
N THR A 123 18.56 21.48 -48.30
CA THR A 123 17.38 20.72 -48.72
C THR A 123 16.19 20.95 -47.78
N LEU A 124 16.14 22.13 -47.13
CA LEU A 124 15.09 22.49 -46.18
C LEU A 124 13.72 22.20 -46.82
N PRO A 125 12.91 21.28 -46.25
CA PRO A 125 11.70 20.83 -46.91
C PRO A 125 10.74 22.00 -47.13
N ALA A 126 10.63 22.45 -48.38
CA ALA A 126 9.50 23.24 -48.85
C ALA A 126 8.26 22.36 -49.10
N ASP A 127 8.29 21.12 -48.59
CA ASP A 127 7.28 20.10 -48.81
C ASP A 127 5.94 20.52 -48.22
N GLU A 128 4.91 20.46 -49.05
CA GLU A 128 3.50 20.65 -48.69
C GLU A 128 3.13 19.79 -47.47
N HIS A 129 3.61 18.55 -47.46
CA HIS A 129 3.39 17.58 -46.39
C HIS A 129 3.93 18.06 -45.02
N ALA A 130 5.06 18.79 -45.00
CA ALA A 130 5.57 19.35 -43.75
C ALA A 130 4.70 20.51 -43.24
N ARG A 131 4.09 21.28 -44.15
CA ARG A 131 3.12 22.34 -43.81
C ARG A 131 1.79 21.78 -43.32
N GLU A 132 1.35 20.65 -43.88
CA GLU A 132 0.19 19.89 -43.41
C GLU A 132 0.42 19.37 -41.98
N LEU A 133 1.53 18.67 -41.73
CA LEU A 133 1.87 18.17 -40.39
C LEU A 133 2.01 19.27 -39.32
N LEU A 134 2.56 20.44 -39.68
CA LEU A 134 2.62 21.59 -38.77
C LEU A 134 1.24 22.20 -38.49
N THR A 135 0.33 22.12 -39.44
CA THR A 135 -1.06 22.56 -39.27
C THR A 135 -1.79 21.57 -38.35
N ASP A 136 -1.65 20.28 -38.60
CA ASP A 136 -2.22 19.21 -37.77
C ASP A 136 -1.70 19.27 -36.34
N ALA A 137 -0.39 19.47 -36.15
CA ALA A 137 0.20 19.60 -34.82
C ALA A 137 -0.32 20.82 -34.05
N ARG A 138 -0.62 21.93 -34.74
CA ARG A 138 -1.25 23.11 -34.11
C ARG A 138 -2.69 22.81 -33.72
N THR A 139 -3.46 22.18 -34.60
CA THR A 139 -4.83 21.76 -34.29
C THR A 139 -4.89 20.81 -33.10
N LEU A 140 -4.00 19.81 -33.04
CA LEU A 140 -3.94 18.87 -31.92
C LEU A 140 -3.57 19.54 -30.60
N ARG A 141 -2.67 20.53 -30.64
CA ARG A 141 -2.30 21.32 -29.46
C ARG A 141 -3.46 22.14 -28.94
N ASP A 142 -4.19 22.81 -29.83
CA ASP A 142 -5.37 23.59 -29.45
C ASP A 142 -6.46 22.69 -28.84
N GLU A 143 -6.67 21.48 -29.39
CA GLU A 143 -7.59 20.49 -28.83
C GLU A 143 -7.19 20.02 -27.42
N VAL A 144 -5.89 19.78 -27.17
CA VAL A 144 -5.40 19.40 -25.85
C VAL A 144 -5.55 20.55 -24.85
N ASP A 145 -5.22 21.78 -25.26
CA ASP A 145 -5.39 22.96 -24.41
C ASP A 145 -6.86 23.18 -24.04
N ASP A 146 -7.78 22.96 -24.98
CA ASP A 146 -9.22 23.03 -24.73
C ASP A 146 -9.71 21.92 -23.80
N ARG A 147 -9.21 20.68 -23.97
CA ARG A 147 -9.55 19.56 -23.09
C ARG A 147 -8.99 19.74 -21.68
N LEU A 148 -7.78 20.29 -21.54
CA LEU A 148 -7.17 20.59 -20.24
C LEU A 148 -7.92 21.72 -19.53
N ARG A 149 -8.34 22.74 -20.27
CA ARG A 149 -9.19 23.81 -19.74
C ARG A 149 -10.55 23.28 -19.30
N ALA A 150 -11.22 22.48 -20.12
CA ALA A 150 -12.49 21.84 -19.76
C ALA A 150 -12.36 20.98 -18.50
N ALA A 151 -11.31 20.16 -18.41
CA ALA A 151 -11.05 19.35 -17.21
C ALA A 151 -10.77 20.19 -15.96
N THR A 152 -10.14 21.35 -16.10
CA THR A 152 -9.90 22.28 -14.98
C THR A 152 -11.18 23.04 -14.58
N GLU A 153 -12.04 23.38 -15.55
CA GLU A 153 -13.31 24.06 -15.32
C GLU A 153 -14.39 23.11 -14.76
N GLU A 154 -14.35 21.82 -15.09
CA GLU A 154 -15.23 20.79 -14.51
C GLU A 154 -14.85 20.42 -13.07
N ASP A 155 -13.60 20.63 -12.67
CA ASP A 155 -13.08 20.34 -11.32
C ASP A 155 -13.05 21.58 -10.38
N ASP A 156 -13.44 22.76 -10.89
CA ASP A 156 -13.60 24.00 -10.11
C ASP A 156 -15.10 24.29 -9.84
N PRO A 157 -15.70 23.75 -8.76
CA PRO A 157 -17.02 24.17 -8.33
C PRO A 157 -16.91 25.54 -7.67
N VAL A 158 -16.92 26.61 -8.45
CA VAL A 158 -17.33 27.99 -8.07
C VAL A 158 -17.43 28.27 -6.55
N ASP A 159 -16.30 28.30 -5.84
CA ASP A 159 -16.25 28.72 -4.43
C ASP A 159 -15.74 30.18 -4.38
N SER A 160 -16.58 31.08 -4.91
CA SER A 160 -16.37 32.54 -4.81
C SER A 160 -17.08 33.16 -3.60
N ASP A 161 -17.42 32.38 -2.56
CA ASP A 161 -18.15 32.93 -1.40
C ASP A 161 -17.70 32.38 -0.03
N ARG A 162 -16.41 32.05 0.13
CA ARG A 162 -15.84 31.70 1.44
C ARG A 162 -14.56 32.45 1.78
N SER A 163 -14.72 33.76 1.95
CA SER A 163 -13.92 34.52 2.92
C SER A 163 -14.31 34.12 4.34
N SER A 164 -13.82 32.97 4.85
CA SER A 164 -13.63 32.72 6.29
C SER A 164 -12.97 31.37 6.59
N GLY A 165 -11.74 31.42 7.11
CA GLY A 165 -11.36 30.61 8.27
C GLY A 165 -10.80 29.20 8.03
N SER A 166 -9.46 29.12 8.06
CA SER A 166 -8.65 28.00 8.57
C SER A 166 -8.71 26.64 7.86
N ARG A 167 -7.63 26.29 7.15
CA ARG A 167 -6.59 25.33 7.58
C ARG A 167 -5.77 24.91 6.36
N SER A 168 -4.68 25.62 6.13
CA SER A 168 -3.51 25.02 5.47
C SER A 168 -3.03 23.87 6.35
N ILE A 169 -2.92 22.68 5.77
CA ILE A 169 -2.32 21.51 6.40
C ILE A 169 -0.82 21.60 6.09
N ASP A 170 -0.02 22.01 7.07
CA ASP A 170 1.44 21.88 7.03
C ASP A 170 1.80 20.46 7.52
N ILE A 171 2.43 19.67 6.65
CA ILE A 171 2.97 18.35 6.99
C ILE A 171 4.38 18.55 7.53
N ASP A 172 4.56 18.35 8.84
CA ASP A 172 5.87 18.37 9.49
C ASP A 172 6.51 16.99 9.40
N VAL A 173 7.51 16.85 8.54
CA VAL A 173 8.32 15.63 8.42
C VAL A 173 9.43 15.70 9.46
N THR A 174 9.25 15.02 10.59
CA THR A 174 10.34 14.76 11.52
C THR A 174 11.14 13.56 11.01
N ASP A 175 12.37 13.82 10.54
CA ASP A 175 13.38 12.78 10.29
C ASP A 175 13.67 12.03 11.59
N GLY A 176 13.04 10.87 11.76
CA GLY A 176 13.34 9.95 12.85
C GLY A 176 14.63 9.18 12.54
N ASP A 177 15.73 9.59 13.18
CA ASP A 177 16.98 8.82 13.25
C ASP A 177 16.73 7.49 13.98
N PRO A 178 16.87 6.32 13.33
CA PRO A 178 16.76 5.04 14.00
C PRO A 178 18.11 4.69 14.62
N ARG A 179 18.47 5.34 15.73
CA ARG A 179 19.63 4.93 16.52
C ARG A 179 19.27 4.69 17.98
N SER A 180 19.60 3.46 18.37
CA SER A 180 19.58 2.88 19.72
C SER A 180 18.22 2.69 20.37
N ASP A 181 17.73 1.46 20.31
CA ASP A 181 17.54 0.65 21.51
C ASP A 181 17.20 -0.79 21.11
N SER A 182 18.14 -1.71 21.28
CA SER A 182 17.88 -3.15 21.43
C SER A 182 19.16 -3.84 21.89
N GLU A 183 19.40 -3.76 23.20
CA GLU A 183 20.16 -4.77 23.92
C GLU A 183 19.29 -6.06 23.97
N ASP A 184 19.89 -7.21 23.63
CA ASP A 184 19.39 -8.58 23.86
C ASP A 184 18.03 -9.00 23.26
N ALA A 185 17.98 -9.21 21.94
CA ALA A 185 17.03 -10.14 21.35
C ALA A 185 17.78 -11.23 20.57
N GLN A 186 17.68 -12.46 21.04
CA GLN A 186 18.21 -13.65 20.35
C GLN A 186 17.65 -13.70 18.92
N PRO A 187 18.45 -14.08 17.90
CA PRO A 187 17.93 -14.35 16.58
C PRO A 187 17.02 -15.58 16.66
N GLU A 188 15.70 -15.36 16.65
CA GLU A 188 14.74 -16.42 16.37
C GLU A 188 15.07 -16.99 14.98
N PRO A 189 15.11 -18.32 14.81
CA PRO A 189 15.38 -18.90 13.51
C PRO A 189 14.28 -18.46 12.56
N GLU A 190 14.66 -17.64 11.58
CA GLU A 190 13.96 -17.46 10.32
C GLU A 190 13.44 -18.83 9.86
N SER A 191 12.12 -19.03 9.96
CA SER A 191 11.49 -20.28 9.55
C SER A 191 11.74 -20.40 8.06
N ALA A 192 12.73 -21.21 7.67
CA ALA A 192 12.93 -21.61 6.31
C ALA A 192 11.64 -22.30 5.87
N VAL A 193 10.80 -21.55 5.16
CA VAL A 193 9.56 -22.07 4.60
C VAL A 193 9.98 -23.08 3.54
N ASP A 194 9.72 -24.36 3.78
CA ASP A 194 9.99 -25.42 2.82
C ASP A 194 9.04 -25.27 1.63
N VAL A 195 9.47 -24.46 0.66
CA VAL A 195 8.72 -24.16 -0.57
C VAL A 195 8.30 -25.45 -1.29
N ASP A 196 9.14 -26.50 -1.22
CA ASP A 196 8.86 -27.80 -1.82
C ASP A 196 7.61 -28.48 -1.22
N ALA A 197 7.42 -28.39 0.10
CA ALA A 197 6.26 -28.99 0.78
C ALA A 197 4.95 -28.21 0.48
N GLU A 198 5.04 -26.88 0.40
CA GLU A 198 3.91 -26.03 0.02
C GLU A 198 3.53 -26.24 -1.45
N LEU A 199 4.51 -26.40 -2.35
CA LEU A 199 4.26 -26.67 -3.77
C LEU A 199 3.62 -28.04 -4.00
N GLU A 200 4.00 -29.08 -3.24
CA GLU A 200 3.34 -30.38 -3.31
C GLU A 200 1.86 -30.29 -2.89
N THR A 201 1.58 -29.49 -1.86
CA THR A 201 0.21 -29.26 -1.36
C THR A 201 -0.64 -28.46 -2.36
N LEU A 202 -0.05 -27.47 -3.04
CA LEU A 202 -0.72 -26.75 -4.15
C LEU A 202 -0.94 -27.65 -5.37
N LYS A 203 0.01 -28.52 -5.68
CA LYS A 203 -0.10 -29.47 -6.80
C LYS A 203 -1.17 -30.53 -6.55
N ASP A 204 -1.35 -31.01 -5.32
CA ASP A 204 -2.44 -31.93 -4.98
C ASP A 204 -3.81 -31.23 -5.08
N ARG A 205 -3.88 -29.96 -4.67
CA ARG A 205 -5.11 -29.16 -4.71
C ARG A 205 -5.56 -28.80 -6.13
N TYR A 206 -4.63 -28.50 -7.03
CA TYR A 206 -4.94 -27.94 -8.36
C TYR A 206 -4.48 -28.81 -9.54
N GLY A 207 -3.60 -29.79 -9.32
CA GLY A 207 -3.18 -30.74 -10.36
C GLY A 207 -4.19 -31.86 -10.63
N ALA A 208 -5.22 -32.00 -9.79
CA ALA A 208 -6.29 -32.98 -9.96
C ALA A 208 -7.31 -32.60 -11.06
N ASP A 209 -7.26 -31.36 -11.59
CA ASP A 209 -8.24 -30.86 -12.56
C ASP A 209 -7.78 -30.98 -14.04
N GLU A 210 -6.55 -31.42 -14.33
CA GLU A 210 -6.02 -31.51 -15.71
C GLU A 210 -5.77 -32.95 -16.25
N GLU A 211 -5.93 -34.01 -15.44
CA GLU A 211 -5.79 -35.40 -15.92
C GLU A 211 -7.01 -36.26 -15.57
N GLY A 212 -8.08 -36.09 -16.35
CA GLY A 212 -9.32 -36.85 -16.12
C GLY A 212 -10.36 -36.83 -17.24
N THR A 213 -9.97 -36.55 -18.49
CA THR A 213 -10.83 -36.83 -19.66
C THR A 213 -10.05 -37.65 -20.69
N SER A 214 -10.05 -38.97 -20.48
CA SER A 214 -9.95 -39.90 -21.60
C SER A 214 -10.89 -41.06 -21.32
N GLU A 215 -11.95 -41.06 -22.10
CA GLU A 215 -13.08 -41.97 -22.07
C GLU A 215 -12.62 -43.39 -22.43
N SER A 216 -12.92 -44.36 -21.56
CA SER A 216 -12.93 -45.76 -21.94
C SER A 216 -14.37 -46.16 -22.24
N ALA A 217 -14.74 -46.10 -23.52
CA ALA A 217 -15.89 -46.80 -24.06
C ALA A 217 -15.49 -47.46 -25.39
N ASP A 218 -15.22 -48.75 -25.25
CA ASP A 218 -15.18 -49.79 -26.27
C ASP A 218 -16.53 -49.87 -27.02
N ASP A 219 -16.53 -49.75 -28.36
CA ASP A 219 -17.23 -50.66 -29.29
C ASP A 219 -16.99 -50.29 -30.78
N GLY A 220 -16.42 -51.23 -31.54
CA GLY A 220 -17.02 -51.73 -32.77
C GLY A 220 -17.18 -50.84 -34.03
N VAL A 221 -16.30 -51.12 -35.01
CA VAL A 221 -16.52 -51.29 -36.47
C VAL A 221 -16.88 -50.09 -37.38
N GLY A 222 -16.12 -49.94 -38.47
CA GLY A 222 -16.60 -49.31 -39.71
C GLY A 222 -15.52 -48.61 -40.55
N ALA A 223 -15.00 -49.31 -41.57
CA ALA A 223 -14.05 -48.82 -42.56
C ALA A 223 -14.63 -47.73 -43.48
N VAL A 224 -13.76 -46.78 -43.89
CA VAL A 224 -13.52 -46.10 -45.19
C VAL A 224 -12.74 -44.80 -44.89
N ASP A 225 -11.95 -44.13 -45.72
CA ASP A 225 -11.21 -44.33 -46.97
C ASP A 225 -10.70 -42.90 -47.34
N ASP A 226 -9.49 -42.81 -47.90
CA ASP A 226 -8.92 -41.69 -48.69
C ASP A 226 -9.03 -40.21 -48.25
N SER A 227 -7.89 -39.56 -48.00
CA SER A 227 -7.26 -38.67 -49.01
C SER A 227 -6.01 -37.92 -48.51
N ALA A 228 -5.01 -37.91 -49.39
CA ALA A 228 -3.73 -37.22 -49.30
C ALA A 228 -3.77 -35.74 -49.73
N GLY A 229 -2.69 -35.00 -49.48
CA GLY A 229 -2.36 -33.69 -50.06
C GLY A 229 -1.51 -32.83 -49.10
N GLU A 230 -0.17 -32.84 -49.19
CA GLU A 230 0.69 -31.88 -49.94
C GLU A 230 0.91 -30.56 -49.18
N ASP A 231 2.11 -30.30 -48.64
CA ASP A 231 3.32 -29.70 -49.27
C ASP A 231 3.32 -28.17 -49.26
N HIS A 232 4.51 -27.60 -49.00
CA HIS A 232 5.06 -26.25 -49.24
C HIS A 232 5.94 -25.83 -48.03
N GLY A 233 7.27 -25.97 -48.12
CA GLY A 233 8.21 -24.94 -48.60
C GLY A 233 8.63 -24.03 -47.42
N GLY A 234 9.85 -24.03 -46.86
CA GLY A 234 11.16 -23.99 -47.49
C GLY A 234 11.68 -22.54 -47.45
N ILE A 235 12.56 -22.18 -46.49
CA ILE A 235 13.63 -21.20 -46.69
C ILE A 235 14.81 -21.46 -45.75
N ASP A 236 15.96 -21.63 -46.38
CA ASP A 236 17.30 -21.68 -45.81
C ASP A 236 17.73 -20.30 -45.31
N GLY A 237 18.40 -20.27 -44.16
CA GLY A 237 19.03 -19.08 -43.59
C GLY A 237 20.33 -19.45 -42.88
N THR A 238 21.35 -19.75 -43.66
CA THR A 238 22.72 -19.97 -43.22
C THR A 238 23.33 -18.67 -42.67
N GLY A 239 23.82 -18.71 -41.44
CA GLY A 239 24.60 -17.63 -40.83
C GLY A 239 25.54 -18.18 -39.77
N SER A 240 26.66 -18.75 -40.23
CA SER A 240 27.85 -18.94 -39.41
C SER A 240 28.54 -17.59 -39.26
N ASP A 241 28.82 -17.16 -38.04
CA ASP A 241 30.09 -16.48 -37.79
C ASP A 241 30.56 -16.74 -36.36
N ASP A 242 31.78 -17.24 -36.30
CA ASP A 242 32.59 -17.56 -35.14
C ASP A 242 33.05 -16.27 -34.44
N SER A 243 33.09 -16.26 -33.12
CA SER A 243 33.96 -15.34 -32.37
C SER A 243 34.36 -15.96 -31.04
N ASP A 244 35.66 -16.22 -30.98
CA ASP A 244 36.45 -16.83 -29.92
C ASP A 244 36.32 -16.20 -28.53
N GLY A 245 36.29 -17.08 -27.52
CA GLY A 245 37.29 -17.17 -26.46
C GLY A 245 37.76 -15.91 -25.72
N ALA A 246 37.39 -15.82 -24.44
CA ALA A 246 38.32 -15.42 -23.38
C ALA A 246 37.84 -15.96 -22.02
N ASP A 247 38.51 -17.02 -21.57
CA ASP A 247 38.58 -17.44 -20.18
C ASP A 247 39.16 -16.29 -19.33
N PHE A 248 38.52 -15.96 -18.20
CA PHE A 248 39.08 -15.08 -17.18
C PHE A 248 39.19 -15.84 -15.87
N ASP A 249 40.33 -16.52 -15.68
CA ASP A 249 40.85 -16.95 -14.39
C ASP A 249 41.33 -15.72 -13.61
N GLY A 250 40.67 -15.40 -12.50
CA GLY A 250 41.03 -14.33 -11.58
C GLY A 250 41.42 -14.88 -10.21
N VAL A 251 42.71 -15.06 -10.01
CA VAL A 251 43.39 -15.54 -8.79
C VAL A 251 43.26 -14.54 -7.64
N ALA A 252 43.25 -15.08 -6.42
CA ALA A 252 43.32 -14.39 -5.14
C ALA A 252 44.50 -13.40 -5.03
N ASP A 253 44.27 -12.27 -4.37
CA ASP A 253 45.27 -11.69 -3.48
C ASP A 253 44.59 -10.88 -2.38
N GLY A 254 45.00 -11.15 -1.13
CA GLY A 254 44.63 -10.36 0.03
C GLY A 254 45.71 -9.35 0.31
N GLU A 255 45.35 -8.16 0.77
CA GLU A 255 46.30 -7.28 1.47
C GLU A 255 45.55 -6.35 2.44
N ASP A 256 46.00 -6.43 3.70
CA ASP A 256 45.67 -5.57 4.83
C ASP A 256 45.91 -4.09 4.51
N HIS A 257 44.95 -3.22 4.80
CA HIS A 257 45.21 -1.78 4.92
C HIS A 257 45.00 -1.31 6.35
N ARG A 258 46.11 -1.32 7.11
CA ARG A 258 46.26 -0.58 8.37
C ARG A 258 46.71 0.84 8.01
N THR A 259 45.86 1.83 8.25
CA THR A 259 46.28 3.23 8.29
C THR A 259 46.58 3.58 9.75
N ASP A 260 47.87 3.56 10.06
CA ASP A 260 48.50 4.25 11.18
C ASP A 260 48.84 5.66 10.68
N ASP A 261 48.06 6.65 11.10
CA ASP A 261 48.43 8.06 10.99
C ASP A 261 48.38 8.67 12.39
N SER A 262 49.56 8.60 13.01
CA SER A 262 49.96 9.42 14.13
C SER A 262 50.40 10.79 13.60
N ASP A 263 49.67 11.85 13.91
CA ASP A 263 50.25 13.20 13.96
C ASP A 263 49.61 14.01 15.09
N GLY A 264 50.42 14.27 16.11
CA GLY A 264 50.09 15.16 17.19
C GLY A 264 50.23 16.62 16.77
N ASN A 265 49.39 17.47 17.35
CA ASN A 265 49.81 18.82 17.68
C ASN A 265 49.18 19.27 19.00
N GLY A 266 50.04 19.62 19.95
CA GLY A 266 49.66 20.19 21.22
C GLY A 266 49.36 21.68 21.12
N SER A 267 48.51 22.16 22.02
CA SER A 267 48.49 23.50 22.60
C SER A 267 47.54 23.41 23.80
N GLU A 268 48.05 23.20 25.01
CA GLU A 268 48.30 24.30 25.96
C GLU A 268 47.17 25.34 25.97
N ASN A 269 46.27 25.22 26.95
CA ASN A 269 45.81 26.37 27.72
C ASN A 269 45.51 25.95 29.15
N ARG A 270 46.36 26.44 30.06
CA ARG A 270 46.12 26.57 31.49
C ARG A 270 45.35 27.87 31.72
N ASP A 271 44.21 27.80 32.38
CA ASP A 271 43.69 28.77 33.36
C ASP A 271 42.34 28.20 33.84
N GLY A 272 41.96 28.11 35.11
CA GLY A 272 42.39 28.80 36.31
C GLY A 272 41.14 29.16 37.12
N GLY A 273 40.99 28.59 38.32
CA GLY A 273 40.07 29.06 39.39
C GLY A 273 38.66 28.45 39.39
N ARG A 274 38.28 27.62 40.37
CA ARG A 274 37.96 27.91 41.79
C ARG A 274 36.60 28.59 41.99
N GLU A 275 35.68 27.85 42.62
CA GLU A 275 35.21 28.04 44.02
C GLU A 275 34.17 29.17 44.07
N ASP A 276 32.90 28.81 44.20
CA ASP A 276 32.10 28.80 45.44
C ASP A 276 31.19 30.04 45.43
N GLU A 277 29.90 29.83 45.67
CA GLU A 277 29.16 30.44 46.79
C GLU A 277 27.65 30.20 46.61
N SER A 278 27.14 29.44 47.59
CA SER A 278 25.88 29.65 48.34
C SER A 278 24.57 29.97 47.62
#